data_AF-A0AAP0KNH7-F1
#
_entry.id   AF-A0AAP0KNH7-F1
#
_cell.length_a   1.000
_cell.length_b   1.000
_cell.length_c   1.000
_cell.angle_alpha   90.00
_cell.angle_beta   90.00
_cell.angle_gamma   90.00
#
_symmetry.space_group_name_H-M   'P 1'
#
loop_
_entity.id
_entity.type
_entity.pdbx_description
1 polymer ?
#
loop_
_entity_poly.entity_id
_entity_poly.type
_entity_poly.pdbx_seq_one_letter_code
_entity_poly.pdbx_strand_id
1 'polypeptide(L)'
;MASMATTPFTSPLPTKLTQPSSPSHQSTLFHGLRVRSTNTPKQPTISMSLTTPPPPYDLTSFKFSPIKESIVSREMTRRYMTDMITYADTDVVVVGAGCAGLSCAYELSKNPNVSVAIVEQSVSPGGGAWLGGQLFSAMVVRKPAHRFLDELEIPYDEQEDYVVIKHAALFTSTIMSRLLARPNVKLFNAVAAEDLVVKEGRVGGVVTNWALVSMNHDSQSCMDPNVMEAKVVVSSCGHDGPFGATGVKRLKGIGMIDSLPGMKALDMNAAEDAIVRLTREVVPGMIVTGMEVAEIDGAPRMGPTFGAMMISGQKAAHLALKALGQPNAIDGTFSETESLQPQLVLAAAESAETADA
;
A
#
# COMPACT_ATOMS: atom_id res chain seq x y z
N MET A 1 -33.41 -4.30 -48.23
CA MET A 1 -34.42 -5.36 -48.46
C MET A 1 -34.01 -6.54 -47.59
N ALA A 2 -34.75 -7.12 -46.64
CA ALA A 2 -36.13 -7.02 -46.12
C ALA A 2 -36.01 -7.35 -44.60
N SER A 3 -36.56 -6.57 -43.66
CA SER A 3 -37.96 -6.44 -43.20
C SER A 3 -38.43 -7.51 -42.20
N MET A 4 -38.59 -7.06 -40.95
CA MET A 4 -39.60 -7.42 -39.92
C MET A 4 -39.56 -8.84 -39.29
N ALA A 5 -39.86 -9.07 -38.00
CA ALA A 5 -40.86 -8.41 -37.15
C ALA A 5 -40.54 -8.45 -35.65
N THR A 6 -40.99 -7.42 -34.95
CA THR A 6 -41.22 -7.29 -33.50
C THR A 6 -42.56 -7.91 -33.10
N THR A 7 -42.68 -8.46 -31.89
CA THR A 7 -43.86 -8.27 -31.01
C THR A 7 -43.58 -8.75 -29.57
N PRO A 8 -44.05 -8.02 -28.53
CA PRO A 8 -43.90 -8.38 -27.13
C PRO A 8 -45.16 -9.11 -26.59
N PHE A 9 -44.99 -9.93 -25.56
CA PHE A 9 -46.11 -10.47 -24.79
C PHE A 9 -46.16 -9.80 -23.40
N THR A 10 -47.17 -8.95 -23.22
CA THR A 10 -47.73 -8.59 -21.92
C THR A 10 -49.11 -9.24 -21.80
N SER A 11 -49.42 -9.81 -20.64
CA SER A 11 -50.80 -10.04 -20.24
C SER A 11 -50.93 -9.82 -18.72
N PRO A 12 -51.93 -9.04 -18.26
CA PRO A 12 -52.24 -8.85 -16.86
C PRO A 12 -53.41 -9.76 -16.45
N LEU A 13 -53.43 -10.24 -15.20
CA LEU A 13 -54.69 -10.67 -14.58
C LEU A 13 -54.72 -10.30 -13.07
N PRO A 14 -55.89 -9.89 -12.53
CA PRO A 14 -55.98 -9.29 -11.21
C PRO A 14 -56.56 -10.23 -10.12
N THR A 15 -56.67 -9.67 -8.90
CA THR A 15 -57.63 -9.98 -7.81
C THR A 15 -57.39 -11.21 -6.91
N LYS A 16 -56.96 -10.98 -5.66
CA LYS A 16 -57.82 -10.89 -4.44
C LYS A 16 -56.96 -10.87 -3.17
N LEU A 17 -56.98 -9.74 -2.44
CA LEU A 17 -56.54 -9.69 -1.05
C LEU A 17 -57.57 -10.41 -0.18
N THR A 18 -57.10 -11.37 0.63
CA THR A 18 -57.80 -11.84 1.83
C THR A 18 -56.79 -11.85 2.97
N GLN A 19 -57.10 -11.12 4.04
CA GLN A 19 -56.36 -11.15 5.30
C GLN A 19 -56.52 -12.52 5.98
N PRO A 20 -55.51 -12.93 6.75
CA PRO A 20 -55.79 -13.63 7.99
C PRO A 20 -55.19 -12.93 9.20
N SER A 21 -56.03 -12.91 10.23
CA SER A 21 -55.83 -12.54 11.62
C SER A 21 -54.58 -13.14 12.27
N SER A 22 -53.98 -12.31 13.14
CA SER A 22 -52.94 -12.61 14.11
C SER A 22 -53.30 -13.75 15.08
N PRO A 23 -52.31 -14.54 15.50
CA PRO A 23 -52.32 -15.15 16.82
C PRO A 23 -51.18 -14.61 17.71
N SER A 24 -51.59 -14.40 18.94
CA SER A 24 -50.87 -14.01 20.16
C SER A 24 -49.50 -14.66 20.37
N HIS A 25 -48.55 -13.83 20.80
CA HIS A 25 -47.25 -14.17 21.38
C HIS A 25 -47.36 -15.23 22.49
N GLN A 26 -46.66 -16.35 22.31
CA GLN A 26 -46.26 -17.23 23.42
C GLN A 26 -44.82 -16.90 23.82
N SER A 27 -44.66 -16.60 25.10
CA SER A 27 -43.43 -16.28 25.81
C SER A 27 -42.53 -17.51 25.95
N THR A 28 -41.32 -17.44 25.39
CA THR A 28 -40.22 -18.33 25.76
C THR A 28 -39.27 -17.59 26.72
N LEU A 29 -39.17 -18.15 27.92
CA LEU A 29 -38.35 -17.68 29.03
C LEU A 29 -36.87 -17.90 28.72
N PHE A 30 -36.15 -16.84 28.39
CA PHE A 30 -34.69 -16.79 28.56
C PHE A 30 -34.38 -16.15 29.91
N HIS A 31 -33.77 -16.94 30.80
CA HIS A 31 -33.28 -16.52 32.09
C HIS A 31 -32.16 -15.47 31.91
N GLY A 32 -32.51 -14.19 32.06
CA GLY A 32 -31.55 -13.11 32.22
C GLY A 32 -30.88 -13.21 33.60
N LEU A 33 -29.55 -13.35 33.60
CA LEU A 33 -28.72 -13.13 34.78
C LEU A 33 -28.92 -11.68 35.25
N ARG A 34 -29.52 -11.52 36.43
CA ARG A 34 -29.76 -10.24 37.07
C ARG A 34 -28.45 -9.73 37.67
N VAL A 35 -27.72 -8.90 36.92
CA VAL A 35 -26.59 -8.13 37.47
C VAL A 35 -27.15 -7.12 38.45
N ARG A 36 -26.77 -7.26 39.71
CA ARG A 36 -27.18 -6.41 40.83
C ARG A 36 -26.41 -5.10 40.72
N SER A 37 -27.06 -4.05 40.24
CA SER A 37 -26.50 -2.69 40.24
C SER A 37 -26.34 -2.22 41.69
N THR A 38 -25.10 -2.08 42.14
CA THR A 38 -24.75 -1.45 43.41
C THR A 38 -24.81 0.06 43.23
N ASN A 39 -25.70 0.72 43.98
CA ASN A 39 -25.78 2.18 44.07
C ASN A 39 -24.46 2.77 44.56
N THR A 40 -23.67 3.34 43.64
CA THR A 40 -22.58 4.25 43.96
C THR A 40 -23.13 5.68 44.10
N PRO A 41 -22.58 6.51 45.02
CA PRO A 41 -23.06 7.86 45.23
C PRO A 41 -22.80 8.71 43.98
N LYS A 42 -23.81 9.49 43.57
CA LYS A 42 -23.74 10.43 42.44
C LYS A 42 -22.59 11.41 42.65
N GLN A 43 -21.50 11.23 41.92
CA GLN A 43 -20.53 12.30 41.70
C GLN A 43 -21.21 13.43 40.90
N PRO A 44 -20.89 14.71 41.18
CA PRO A 44 -21.42 15.81 40.40
C PRO A 44 -20.99 15.63 38.94
N THR A 45 -21.96 15.50 38.05
CA THR A 45 -21.75 15.56 36.61
C THR A 45 -21.22 16.96 36.28
N ILE A 46 -19.89 17.08 36.16
CA ILE A 46 -19.28 18.24 35.52
C ILE A 46 -19.66 18.12 34.04
N SER A 47 -20.71 18.84 33.66
CA SER A 47 -21.06 19.08 32.27
C SER A 47 -19.94 19.94 31.66
N MET A 48 -18.89 19.29 31.17
CA MET A 48 -17.92 19.92 30.29
C MET A 48 -18.65 20.27 28.99
N SER A 49 -19.18 21.50 28.90
CA SER A 49 -19.58 22.06 27.63
C SER A 49 -18.32 22.20 26.79
N LEU A 50 -18.04 21.20 25.95
CA LEU A 50 -17.07 21.30 24.88
C LEU A 50 -17.60 22.33 23.88
N THR A 51 -17.33 23.61 24.14
CA THR A 51 -17.49 24.65 23.13
C THR A 51 -16.37 24.44 22.13
N THR A 52 -16.67 23.70 21.06
CA THR A 52 -15.76 23.60 19.91
C THR A 52 -15.45 25.02 19.45
N PRO A 53 -14.17 25.43 19.34
CA PRO A 53 -13.85 26.74 18.82
C PRO A 53 -14.48 26.89 17.43
N PRO A 54 -14.94 28.11 17.06
CA PRO A 54 -15.46 28.34 15.72
C PRO A 54 -14.37 27.98 14.68
N PRO A 55 -14.76 27.55 13.46
CA PRO A 55 -13.81 27.29 12.41
C PRO A 55 -12.92 28.53 12.18
N PRO A 56 -11.64 28.35 11.80
CA PRO A 56 -10.68 29.45 11.68
C PRO A 56 -10.99 30.42 10.52
N TYR A 57 -12.09 30.19 9.80
CA TYR A 57 -12.59 31.01 8.71
C TYR A 57 -14.12 30.97 8.69
N ASP A 58 -14.72 32.04 8.19
CA ASP A 58 -16.16 32.11 7.96
C ASP A 58 -16.50 31.48 6.60
N LEU A 59 -17.21 30.36 6.63
CA LEU A 59 -17.67 29.65 5.43
C LEU A 59 -18.67 30.44 4.59
N THR A 60 -19.34 31.45 5.17
CA THR A 60 -20.33 32.29 4.46
C THR A 60 -19.69 33.48 3.75
N SER A 61 -18.46 33.85 4.12
CA SER A 61 -17.69 34.94 3.52
C SER A 61 -16.28 34.51 3.06
N PHE A 62 -16.07 33.21 2.90
CA PHE A 62 -14.77 32.63 2.56
C PHE A 62 -14.27 33.11 1.19
N LYS A 63 -13.01 33.54 1.14
CA LYS A 63 -12.34 33.90 -0.11
C LYS A 63 -10.88 33.47 -0.08
N PHE A 64 -10.46 32.74 -1.11
CA PHE A 64 -9.05 32.44 -1.33
C PHE A 64 -8.27 33.69 -1.74
N SER A 65 -6.98 33.73 -1.41
CA SER A 65 -6.05 34.70 -1.97
C SER A 65 -5.96 34.55 -3.50
N PRO A 66 -5.76 35.65 -4.25
CA PRO A 66 -5.56 35.59 -5.70
C PRO A 66 -4.33 34.74 -6.08
N ILE A 67 -4.40 34.03 -7.21
CA ILE A 67 -3.31 33.22 -7.77
C ILE A 67 -3.37 33.25 -9.30
N LYS A 68 -2.24 32.97 -9.97
CA LYS A 68 -2.16 32.78 -11.43
C LYS A 68 -1.92 31.31 -11.76
N GLU A 69 -2.54 30.83 -12.83
CA GLU A 69 -2.44 29.45 -13.30
C GLU A 69 -0.99 29.04 -13.60
N SER A 70 -0.20 29.96 -14.16
CA SER A 70 1.21 29.70 -14.47
C SER A 70 2.10 29.53 -13.24
N ILE A 71 1.71 30.09 -12.08
CA ILE A 71 2.41 29.86 -10.81
C ILE A 71 2.22 28.40 -10.39
N VAL A 72 0.98 27.90 -10.45
CA VAL A 72 0.65 26.51 -10.11
C VAL A 72 1.39 25.52 -11.02
N SER A 73 1.40 25.77 -12.34
CA SER A 73 2.15 24.95 -13.30
C SER A 73 3.66 24.91 -13.00
N ARG A 74 4.26 26.07 -12.69
CA ARG A 74 5.69 26.16 -12.36
C ARG A 74 6.03 25.46 -11.04
N GLU A 75 5.18 25.57 -10.02
CA GLU A 75 5.40 24.91 -8.74
C GLU A 75 5.44 23.39 -8.89
N MET A 76 4.47 22.79 -9.57
CA MET A 76 4.44 21.34 -9.80
C MET A 76 5.64 20.89 -10.65
N THR A 77 5.90 21.58 -11.76
CA THR A 77 6.99 21.22 -12.69
C THR A 77 8.35 21.31 -12.01
N ARG A 78 8.62 22.40 -11.28
CA ARG A 78 9.91 22.61 -10.60
C ARG A 78 10.17 21.50 -9.58
N ARG A 79 9.17 21.16 -8.76
CA ARG A 79 9.30 20.13 -7.72
C ARG A 79 9.50 18.75 -8.34
N TYR A 80 8.66 18.36 -9.30
CA TYR A 80 8.77 17.06 -9.97
C TYR A 80 10.10 16.91 -10.71
N MET A 81 10.57 17.95 -11.40
CA MET A 81 11.87 17.93 -12.07
C MET A 81 13.04 17.83 -11.08
N THR A 82 12.96 18.52 -9.94
CA THR A 82 13.96 18.39 -8.87
C THR A 82 14.00 16.97 -8.31
N ASP A 83 12.83 16.35 -8.11
CA ASP A 83 12.73 14.95 -7.70
C ASP A 83 13.34 14.02 -8.75
N MET A 84 13.03 14.21 -10.03
CA MET A 84 13.59 13.41 -11.12
C MET A 84 15.12 13.52 -11.21
N ILE A 85 15.69 14.72 -11.01
CA ILE A 85 17.14 14.92 -10.99
C ILE A 85 17.75 14.22 -9.77
N THR A 86 17.14 14.39 -8.59
CA THR A 86 17.65 13.84 -7.33
C THR A 86 17.65 12.32 -7.33
N TYR A 87 16.57 11.71 -7.83
CA TYR A 87 16.37 10.27 -7.81
C TYR A 87 16.80 9.57 -9.11
N ALA A 88 17.41 10.27 -10.07
CA ALA A 88 18.02 9.62 -11.23
C ALA A 88 19.14 8.63 -10.85
N ASP A 89 19.79 8.87 -9.70
CA ASP A 89 20.73 7.97 -9.02
C ASP A 89 20.36 7.92 -7.53
N THR A 90 19.84 6.78 -7.06
CA THR A 90 19.28 6.62 -5.71
C THR A 90 19.84 5.39 -4.99
N ASP A 91 19.71 5.31 -3.67
CA ASP A 91 20.17 4.14 -2.92
C ASP A 91 19.27 2.93 -3.20
N VAL A 92 17.96 3.10 -3.04
CA VAL A 92 16.99 2.02 -3.24
C VAL A 92 15.83 2.47 -4.14
N VAL A 93 15.49 1.61 -5.11
CA VAL A 93 14.23 1.69 -5.85
C VAL A 93 13.32 0.56 -5.41
N VAL A 94 12.13 0.88 -4.90
CA VAL A 94 11.05 -0.08 -4.64
C VAL A 94 10.05 -0.05 -5.79
N VAL A 95 9.89 -1.17 -6.50
CA VAL A 95 8.95 -1.29 -7.62
C VAL A 95 7.66 -1.94 -7.12
N GLY A 96 6.56 -1.21 -7.23
CA GLY A 96 5.25 -1.55 -6.68
C GLY A 96 5.02 -0.99 -5.28
N ALA A 97 3.95 -0.22 -5.10
CA ALA A 97 3.53 0.35 -3.82
C ALA A 97 2.37 -0.45 -3.20
N GLY A 98 2.41 -1.78 -3.29
CA GLY A 98 1.51 -2.68 -2.58
C GLY A 98 1.86 -2.83 -1.09
N CYS A 99 1.14 -3.69 -0.35
CA CYS A 99 1.41 -3.92 1.09
C CYS A 99 2.90 -4.24 1.38
N ALA A 100 3.52 -5.15 0.61
CA ALA A 100 4.92 -5.51 0.81
C ALA A 100 5.89 -4.38 0.45
N GLY A 101 5.68 -3.69 -0.68
CA GLY A 101 6.50 -2.55 -1.10
C GLY A 101 6.42 -1.37 -0.14
N LEU A 102 5.22 -1.02 0.31
CA LEU A 102 5.02 0.03 1.33
C LEU A 102 5.66 -0.35 2.67
N SER A 103 5.55 -1.62 3.09
CA SER A 103 6.20 -2.10 4.32
C SER A 103 7.73 -2.08 4.21
N CYS A 104 8.28 -2.46 3.04
CA CYS A 104 9.71 -2.35 2.76
C CYS A 104 10.19 -0.89 2.78
N ALA A 105 9.50 -0.01 2.07
CA ALA A 105 9.86 1.41 2.01
C ALA A 105 9.73 2.07 3.40
N TYR A 106 8.71 1.72 4.18
CA TYR A 106 8.55 2.18 5.56
C TYR A 106 9.63 1.64 6.48
N GLU A 107 10.10 0.41 6.33
CA GLU A 107 11.20 -0.08 7.16
C GLU A 107 12.53 0.58 6.75
N LEU A 108 12.82 0.69 5.45
CA LEU A 108 14.03 1.32 4.91
C LEU A 108 14.20 2.77 5.35
N SER A 109 13.14 3.56 5.20
CA SER A 109 13.23 5.00 5.42
C SER A 109 13.33 5.40 6.89
N LYS A 110 13.32 4.42 7.83
CA LYS A 110 13.67 4.66 9.24
C LYS A 110 15.13 5.09 9.37
N ASN A 111 16.00 4.64 8.46
CA ASN A 111 17.33 5.20 8.30
C ASN A 111 17.23 6.45 7.39
N PRO A 112 17.42 7.67 7.94
CA PRO A 112 17.27 8.91 7.16
C PRO A 112 18.34 9.10 6.10
N ASN A 113 19.44 8.33 6.15
CA ASN A 113 20.56 8.43 5.22
C ASN A 113 20.39 7.57 3.95
N VAL A 114 19.29 6.84 3.84
CA VAL A 114 18.98 6.01 2.67
C VAL A 114 17.90 6.69 1.84
N SER A 115 18.20 7.03 0.59
CA SER A 115 17.21 7.56 -0.35
C SER A 115 16.36 6.44 -0.96
N VAL A 116 15.03 6.59 -0.88
CA VAL A 116 14.06 5.57 -1.30
C VAL A 116 13.12 6.13 -2.37
N ALA A 117 13.33 5.73 -3.63
CA ALA A 117 12.37 5.95 -4.69
C ALA A 117 11.35 4.80 -4.73
N ILE A 118 10.07 5.11 -4.86
CA ILE A 118 9.00 4.14 -5.04
C ILE A 118 8.39 4.37 -6.44
N VAL A 119 8.45 3.36 -7.29
CA VAL A 119 7.86 3.38 -8.64
C VAL A 119 6.56 2.58 -8.62
N GLU A 120 5.44 3.24 -8.89
CA GLU A 120 4.11 2.63 -8.89
C GLU A 120 3.38 2.96 -10.20
N GLN A 121 2.99 1.93 -10.94
CA GLN A 121 2.36 2.09 -12.25
C GLN A 121 0.93 2.64 -12.15
N SER A 122 0.21 2.32 -11.08
CA SER A 122 -1.12 2.87 -10.82
C SER A 122 -1.04 4.34 -10.41
N VAL A 123 -2.08 5.12 -10.72
CA VAL A 123 -2.25 6.45 -10.12
C VAL A 123 -2.41 6.33 -8.60
N SER A 124 -3.16 5.33 -8.13
CA SER A 124 -3.35 5.06 -6.71
C SER A 124 -2.38 3.99 -6.21
N PRO A 125 -1.46 4.32 -5.29
CA PRO A 125 -0.68 3.31 -4.57
C PRO A 125 -1.56 2.47 -3.63
N GLY A 126 -0.98 1.44 -3.02
CA GLY A 126 -1.65 0.51 -2.10
C GLY A 126 -1.87 -0.89 -2.69
N GLY A 127 -1.81 -1.03 -4.03
CA GLY A 127 -2.02 -2.30 -4.72
C GLY A 127 -3.32 -2.99 -4.29
N GLY A 128 -3.25 -4.29 -3.99
CA GLY A 128 -4.41 -5.07 -3.52
C GLY A 128 -4.85 -4.83 -2.08
N ALA A 129 -4.18 -3.96 -1.31
CA ALA A 129 -4.43 -3.79 0.12
C ALA A 129 -5.52 -2.76 0.45
N TRP A 130 -6.38 -2.42 -0.50
CA TRP A 130 -7.56 -1.57 -0.26
C TRP A 130 -8.76 -2.36 0.25
N LEU A 131 -8.78 -3.68 0.03
CA LEU A 131 -9.88 -4.58 0.37
C LEU A 131 -9.34 -5.86 1.01
N GLY A 132 -10.23 -6.57 1.70
CA GLY A 132 -10.07 -7.97 2.03
C GLY A 132 -10.48 -8.89 0.86
N GLY A 133 -10.90 -10.11 1.19
CA GLY A 133 -11.37 -11.07 0.18
C GLY A 133 -12.73 -10.69 -0.41
N GLN A 134 -12.93 -10.97 -1.70
CA GLN A 134 -14.24 -10.87 -2.37
C GLN A 134 -14.93 -9.51 -2.21
N LEU A 135 -14.16 -8.42 -2.26
CA LEU A 135 -14.62 -7.03 -2.07
C LEU A 135 -15.09 -6.69 -0.64
N PHE A 136 -14.91 -7.58 0.33
CA PHE A 136 -15.12 -7.25 1.74
C PHE A 136 -14.00 -6.35 2.27
N SER A 137 -14.22 -5.75 3.44
CA SER A 137 -13.35 -4.69 3.97
C SER A 137 -12.25 -5.18 4.91
N ALA A 138 -12.56 -6.13 5.79
CA ALA A 138 -11.69 -6.52 6.90
C ALA A 138 -10.35 -7.08 6.41
N MET A 139 -9.27 -6.69 7.08
CA MET A 139 -7.92 -7.18 6.81
C MET A 139 -7.46 -8.07 7.97
N VAL A 140 -7.31 -9.36 7.67
CA VAL A 140 -6.84 -10.36 8.63
C VAL A 140 -5.32 -10.42 8.60
N VAL A 141 -4.71 -10.43 9.78
CA VAL A 141 -3.26 -10.44 9.97
C VAL A 141 -2.91 -11.48 11.04
N ARG A 142 -2.22 -12.56 10.65
CA ARG A 142 -1.76 -13.59 11.60
C ARG A 142 -0.65 -13.08 12.51
N LYS A 143 -0.61 -13.53 13.77
CA LYS A 143 0.47 -13.22 14.71
C LYS A 143 1.77 -13.93 14.28
N PRO A 144 2.96 -13.34 14.50
CA PRO A 144 3.24 -12.13 15.27
C PRO A 144 3.21 -10.82 14.47
N ALA A 145 2.61 -10.76 13.27
CA ALA A 145 2.67 -9.56 12.43
C ALA A 145 1.89 -8.35 12.99
N HIS A 146 0.98 -8.56 13.95
CA HIS A 146 0.32 -7.48 14.71
C HIS A 146 1.31 -6.49 15.36
N ARG A 147 2.53 -6.91 15.71
CA ARG A 147 3.56 -6.01 16.29
C ARG A 147 3.93 -4.86 15.34
N PHE A 148 3.84 -5.08 14.03
CA PHE A 148 4.03 -4.02 13.05
C PHE A 148 2.84 -3.04 13.00
N LEU A 149 1.64 -3.52 13.31
CA LEU A 149 0.47 -2.66 13.46
C LEU A 149 0.57 -1.80 14.72
N ASP A 150 1.11 -2.35 15.80
CA ASP A 150 1.40 -1.59 17.04
C ASP A 150 2.36 -0.44 16.74
N GLU A 151 3.44 -0.70 15.98
CA GLU A 151 4.41 0.30 15.56
C GLU A 151 3.78 1.44 14.75
N LEU A 152 2.81 1.11 13.90
CA LEU A 152 2.07 2.07 13.08
C LEU A 152 0.89 2.72 13.81
N GLU A 153 0.64 2.33 15.07
CA GLU A 153 -0.51 2.75 15.88
C GLU A 153 -1.87 2.46 15.20
N ILE A 154 -1.97 1.34 14.47
CA ILE A 154 -3.20 0.93 13.78
C ILE A 154 -4.04 0.07 14.71
N PRO A 155 -5.29 0.46 15.03
CA PRO A 155 -6.16 -0.34 15.87
C PRO A 155 -6.64 -1.60 15.15
N TYR A 156 -6.74 -2.69 15.90
CA TYR A 156 -7.25 -3.98 15.44
C TYR A 156 -8.04 -4.68 16.54
N ASP A 157 -8.94 -5.58 16.14
CA ASP A 157 -9.62 -6.50 17.04
C ASP A 157 -8.75 -7.74 17.22
N GLU A 158 -8.34 -8.03 18.46
CA GLU A 158 -7.48 -9.16 18.77
C GLU A 158 -8.25 -10.48 18.84
N GLN A 159 -7.67 -11.53 18.25
CA GLN A 159 -8.08 -12.92 18.38
C GLN A 159 -6.88 -13.75 18.90
N GLU A 160 -7.06 -15.05 19.12
CA GLU A 160 -6.00 -15.92 19.67
C GLU A 160 -4.73 -15.88 18.81
N ASP A 161 -4.82 -16.32 17.55
CA ASP A 161 -3.66 -16.48 16.64
C ASP A 161 -3.56 -15.40 15.55
N TYR A 162 -4.50 -14.46 15.50
CA TYR A 162 -4.56 -13.41 14.48
C TYR A 162 -5.23 -12.15 15.03
N VAL A 163 -5.17 -11.08 14.25
CA VAL A 163 -5.87 -9.82 14.52
C VAL A 163 -6.62 -9.38 13.27
N VAL A 164 -7.63 -8.52 13.46
CA VAL A 164 -8.46 -8.03 12.36
C VAL A 164 -8.50 -6.51 12.38
N ILE A 165 -7.99 -5.90 11.31
CA ILE A 165 -8.13 -4.47 11.09
C ILE A 165 -9.50 -4.24 10.45
N LYS A 166 -10.28 -3.30 11.01
CA LYS A 166 -11.67 -3.03 10.58
C LYS A 166 -11.83 -2.82 9.08
N HIS A 167 -10.81 -2.26 8.43
CA HIS A 167 -10.75 -2.09 6.99
C HIS A 167 -9.30 -2.12 6.49
N ALA A 168 -9.03 -2.86 5.41
CA ALA A 168 -7.73 -2.89 4.74
C ALA A 168 -7.20 -1.48 4.39
N ALA A 169 -8.07 -0.59 3.92
CA ALA A 169 -7.79 0.82 3.67
C ALA A 169 -7.22 1.57 4.89
N LEU A 170 -7.59 1.19 6.13
CA LEU A 170 -7.02 1.82 7.33
C LEU A 170 -5.53 1.53 7.45
N PHE A 171 -5.11 0.28 7.24
CA PHE A 171 -3.69 -0.06 7.19
C PHE A 171 -2.98 0.71 6.08
N THR A 172 -3.49 0.59 4.86
CA THR A 172 -2.84 1.11 3.65
C THR A 172 -2.71 2.63 3.66
N SER A 173 -3.74 3.36 4.08
CA SER A 173 -3.68 4.82 4.19
C SER A 173 -2.76 5.27 5.33
N THR A 174 -2.75 4.56 6.47
CA THR A 174 -1.91 4.92 7.63
C THR A 174 -0.43 4.74 7.31
N ILE A 175 -0.02 3.56 6.81
CA ILE A 175 1.38 3.32 6.47
C ILE A 175 1.87 4.28 5.39
N MET A 176 1.03 4.55 4.38
CA MET A 176 1.35 5.49 3.30
C MET A 176 1.49 6.92 3.82
N SER A 177 0.61 7.39 4.70
CA SER A 177 0.73 8.71 5.30
C SER A 177 2.02 8.88 6.11
N ARG A 178 2.37 7.88 6.94
CA ARG A 178 3.60 7.91 7.75
C ARG A 178 4.85 7.84 6.86
N LEU A 179 4.82 7.03 5.80
CA LEU A 179 5.91 6.87 4.85
C LEU A 179 6.15 8.13 4.02
N LEU A 180 5.11 8.70 3.41
CA LEU A 180 5.22 9.86 2.53
C LEU A 180 5.53 11.17 3.27
N ALA A 181 5.41 11.17 4.60
CA ALA A 181 5.88 12.28 5.44
C ALA A 181 7.41 12.29 5.62
N ARG A 182 8.12 11.24 5.20
CA ARG A 182 9.58 11.14 5.38
C ARG A 182 10.33 11.89 4.28
N PRO A 183 11.37 12.68 4.63
CA PRO A 183 12.07 13.54 3.66
C PRO A 183 12.95 12.76 2.67
N ASN A 184 13.34 11.53 3.00
CA ASN A 184 14.18 10.64 2.19
C ASN A 184 13.38 9.67 1.31
N VAL A 185 12.07 9.90 1.15
CA VAL A 185 11.18 9.05 0.36
C VAL A 185 10.54 9.85 -0.75
N LYS A 186 10.52 9.28 -1.96
CA LYS A 186 9.78 9.83 -3.08
C LYS A 186 8.90 8.78 -3.73
N LEU A 187 7.61 9.09 -3.88
CA LEU A 187 6.67 8.30 -4.67
C LEU A 187 6.55 8.87 -6.08
N PHE A 188 6.87 8.02 -7.06
CA PHE A 188 6.59 8.20 -8.48
C PHE A 188 5.45 7.25 -8.88
N ASN A 189 4.22 7.66 -8.57
CA ASN A 189 3.01 6.97 -9.03
C ASN A 189 2.67 7.36 -10.48
N ALA A 190 1.83 6.56 -11.14
CA ALA A 190 1.59 6.61 -12.59
C ALA A 190 2.86 6.38 -13.46
N VAL A 191 3.89 5.75 -12.89
CA VAL A 191 5.16 5.42 -13.55
C VAL A 191 5.37 3.91 -13.47
N ALA A 192 5.52 3.25 -14.61
CA ALA A 192 5.83 1.83 -14.68
C ALA A 192 7.33 1.61 -14.82
N ALA A 193 7.84 0.55 -14.17
CA ALA A 193 9.13 -0.03 -14.51
C ALA A 193 8.90 -1.06 -15.63
N GLU A 194 9.42 -0.78 -16.83
CA GLU A 194 9.22 -1.61 -18.03
C GLU A 194 10.36 -2.61 -18.22
N ASP A 195 11.55 -2.27 -17.73
CA ASP A 195 12.77 -3.07 -17.84
C ASP A 195 13.72 -2.79 -16.66
N LEU A 196 14.84 -3.50 -16.62
CA LEU A 196 15.90 -3.37 -15.62
C LEU A 196 17.15 -2.82 -16.29
N VAL A 197 17.91 -2.00 -15.55
CA VAL A 197 19.28 -1.67 -15.92
C VAL A 197 20.18 -2.80 -15.44
N VAL A 198 20.86 -3.51 -16.35
CA VAL A 198 21.74 -4.64 -16.01
C VAL A 198 23.15 -4.38 -16.56
N LYS A 199 24.15 -4.37 -15.68
CA LYS A 199 25.56 -4.20 -16.02
C LYS A 199 26.33 -5.39 -15.43
N GLU A 200 27.07 -6.13 -16.26
CA GLU A 200 27.93 -7.25 -15.83
C GLU A 200 27.22 -8.29 -14.93
N GLY A 201 25.96 -8.60 -15.23
CA GLY A 201 25.18 -9.58 -14.46
C GLY A 201 24.64 -9.06 -13.12
N ARG A 202 24.76 -7.75 -12.84
CA ARG A 202 24.15 -7.08 -11.69
C ARG A 202 23.03 -6.14 -12.14
N VAL A 203 21.91 -6.18 -11.43
CA VAL A 203 20.84 -5.17 -11.58
C VAL A 203 21.30 -3.88 -10.90
N GLY A 204 21.29 -2.77 -11.63
CA GLY A 204 21.77 -1.46 -11.17
C GLY A 204 20.75 -0.34 -11.35
N GLY A 205 19.47 -0.67 -11.48
CA GLY A 205 18.40 0.32 -11.69
C GLY A 205 17.20 -0.23 -12.45
N VAL A 206 16.30 0.68 -12.79
CA VAL A 206 15.07 0.38 -13.54
C VAL A 206 14.93 1.30 -14.75
N VAL A 207 14.30 0.78 -15.79
CA VAL A 207 13.86 1.53 -16.96
C VAL A 207 12.41 1.90 -16.76
N THR A 208 12.10 3.18 -16.79
CA THR A 208 10.80 3.73 -16.37
C THR A 208 10.10 4.47 -17.48
N ASN A 209 8.78 4.40 -17.51
CA ASN A 209 7.97 5.27 -18.35
C ASN A 209 6.68 5.64 -17.64
N TRP A 210 5.93 6.60 -18.17
CA TRP A 210 4.55 6.79 -17.74
C TRP A 210 3.78 5.50 -18.00
N ALA A 211 3.00 5.02 -17.02
CA ALA A 211 2.33 3.73 -17.16
C ALA A 211 1.37 3.67 -18.36
N LEU A 212 0.76 4.80 -18.73
CA LEU A 212 -0.05 4.90 -19.94
C LEU A 212 0.78 4.73 -21.22
N VAL A 213 2.00 5.26 -21.26
CA VAL A 213 2.92 5.02 -22.40
C VAL A 213 3.24 3.52 -22.49
N SER A 214 3.53 2.89 -21.35
CA SER A 214 3.81 1.46 -21.27
C SER A 214 2.70 0.55 -21.77
N MET A 215 1.45 0.92 -21.53
CA MET A 215 0.29 0.18 -22.02
C MET A 215 -0.06 0.46 -23.48
N ASN A 216 0.67 1.37 -24.14
CA ASN A 216 0.30 1.92 -25.44
C ASN A 216 1.46 2.01 -26.45
N HIS A 217 2.51 1.21 -26.29
CA HIS A 217 3.61 1.11 -27.27
C HIS A 217 3.15 0.76 -28.69
N ASP A 218 2.06 0.01 -28.83
CA ASP A 218 1.52 -0.40 -30.14
C ASP A 218 0.54 0.62 -30.77
N SER A 219 0.18 1.69 -30.06
CA SER A 219 -0.87 2.62 -30.53
C SER A 219 -0.36 3.99 -30.96
N GLN A 220 0.96 4.25 -30.85
CA GLN A 220 1.62 5.50 -31.22
C GLN A 220 2.98 5.20 -31.89
N SER A 221 3.69 6.24 -32.34
CA SER A 221 5.12 6.09 -32.64
C SER A 221 5.90 5.72 -31.38
N CYS A 222 7.08 5.12 -31.53
CA CYS A 222 7.92 4.72 -30.40
C CYS A 222 8.16 5.89 -29.44
N MET A 223 7.97 5.63 -28.14
CA MET A 223 8.18 6.59 -27.05
C MET A 223 9.18 5.99 -26.08
N ASP A 224 10.45 6.35 -26.27
CA ASP A 224 11.54 5.79 -25.48
C ASP A 224 11.32 6.01 -23.97
N PRO A 225 11.76 5.06 -23.14
CA PRO A 225 11.67 5.18 -21.69
C PRO A 225 12.76 6.11 -21.14
N ASN A 226 12.62 6.43 -19.86
CA ASN A 226 13.65 7.05 -19.03
C ASN A 226 14.34 6.00 -18.14
N VAL A 227 15.36 6.39 -17.38
CA VAL A 227 16.15 5.49 -16.52
C VAL A 227 16.33 6.04 -15.12
N MET A 228 16.42 5.14 -14.15
CA MET A 228 16.73 5.41 -12.75
C MET A 228 17.77 4.42 -12.26
N GLU A 229 18.99 4.88 -11.99
CA GLU A 229 20.06 4.06 -11.42
C GLU A 229 19.82 3.85 -9.92
N ALA A 230 20.16 2.66 -9.44
CA ALA A 230 19.96 2.27 -8.06
C ALA A 230 21.07 1.33 -7.56
N LYS A 231 21.52 1.51 -6.32
CA LYS A 231 22.44 0.57 -5.68
C LYS A 231 21.76 -0.79 -5.44
N VAL A 232 20.47 -0.75 -5.06
CA VAL A 232 19.62 -1.92 -4.83
C VAL A 232 18.22 -1.68 -5.39
N VAL A 233 17.67 -2.66 -6.11
CA VAL A 233 16.26 -2.70 -6.52
C VAL A 233 15.50 -3.67 -5.64
N VAL A 234 14.35 -3.27 -5.11
CA VAL A 234 13.39 -4.15 -4.42
C VAL A 234 12.14 -4.28 -5.29
N SER A 235 11.93 -5.46 -5.89
CA SER A 235 10.75 -5.77 -6.68
C SER A 235 9.64 -6.33 -5.79
N SER A 236 8.49 -5.67 -5.84
CA SER A 236 7.29 -6.01 -5.08
C SER A 236 6.03 -5.93 -5.95
N CYS A 237 6.14 -6.35 -7.21
CA CYS A 237 5.14 -6.20 -8.26
C CYS A 237 3.92 -7.12 -8.10
N GLY A 238 3.78 -7.82 -6.98
CA GLY A 238 2.70 -8.78 -6.74
C GLY A 238 2.67 -9.90 -7.78
N HIS A 239 1.47 -10.46 -8.00
CA HIS A 239 1.26 -11.55 -8.96
C HIS A 239 0.09 -11.28 -9.95
N ASP A 240 -0.69 -10.23 -9.72
CA ASP A 240 -1.93 -9.95 -10.44
C ASP A 240 -1.77 -8.85 -11.50
N GLY A 241 -2.66 -8.87 -12.50
CA GLY A 241 -2.77 -7.82 -13.50
C GLY A 241 -1.65 -7.83 -14.56
N PRO A 242 -1.70 -6.88 -15.51
CA PRO A 242 -0.75 -6.83 -16.62
C PRO A 242 0.69 -6.54 -16.19
N PHE A 243 0.88 -5.86 -15.05
CA PHE A 243 2.19 -5.57 -14.45
C PHE A 243 2.56 -6.51 -13.28
N GLY A 244 1.78 -7.58 -13.09
CA GLY A 244 2.04 -8.56 -12.05
C GLY A 244 3.36 -9.29 -12.30
N ALA A 245 4.21 -9.34 -11.29
CA ALA A 245 5.49 -10.05 -11.32
C ALA A 245 6.46 -9.60 -12.43
N THR A 246 6.40 -8.33 -12.83
CA THR A 246 7.24 -7.77 -13.90
C THR A 246 8.73 -8.02 -13.68
N GLY A 247 9.24 -7.88 -12.45
CA GLY A 247 10.65 -8.01 -12.14
C GLY A 247 11.16 -9.43 -12.40
N VAL A 248 10.51 -10.43 -11.81
CA VAL A 248 10.92 -11.84 -11.98
C VAL A 248 10.67 -12.36 -13.39
N LYS A 249 9.58 -11.93 -14.05
CA LYS A 249 9.34 -12.24 -15.46
C LYS A 249 10.44 -11.66 -16.34
N ARG A 250 10.91 -10.43 -16.04
CA ARG A 250 11.99 -9.81 -16.81
C ARG A 250 13.32 -10.51 -16.58
N LEU A 251 13.68 -10.85 -15.33
CA LEU A 251 14.86 -11.66 -15.04
C LEU A 251 14.89 -12.98 -15.83
N LYS A 252 13.73 -13.65 -15.94
CA LYS A 252 13.60 -14.87 -16.76
C LYS A 252 13.79 -14.57 -18.25
N GLY A 253 13.18 -13.49 -18.75
CA GLY A 253 13.25 -13.07 -20.15
C GLY A 253 14.66 -12.71 -20.62
N ILE A 254 15.52 -12.20 -19.74
CA ILE A 254 16.92 -11.89 -20.03
C ILE A 254 17.91 -12.99 -19.63
N GLY A 255 17.42 -14.14 -19.15
CA GLY A 255 18.25 -15.30 -18.82
C GLY A 255 19.07 -15.17 -17.52
N MET A 256 18.70 -14.27 -16.62
CA MET A 256 19.35 -14.15 -15.31
C MET A 256 18.81 -15.16 -14.28
N ILE A 257 17.66 -15.78 -14.56
CA ILE A 257 17.14 -16.92 -13.79
C ILE A 257 16.65 -18.02 -14.74
N ASP A 258 16.76 -19.26 -14.29
CA ASP A 258 16.50 -20.44 -15.14
C ASP A 258 15.01 -20.80 -15.23
N SER A 259 14.23 -20.56 -14.18
CA SER A 259 12.83 -20.97 -14.13
C SER A 259 11.94 -19.94 -13.46
N LEU A 260 10.67 -19.97 -13.86
CA LEU A 260 9.59 -19.20 -13.26
C LEU A 260 8.39 -20.16 -13.11
N PRO A 261 8.38 -21.02 -12.07
CA PRO A 261 7.38 -22.07 -11.90
C PRO A 261 5.95 -21.52 -11.73
N GLY A 262 5.80 -20.25 -11.34
CA GLY A 262 4.52 -19.60 -11.11
C GLY A 262 3.90 -19.96 -9.76
N MET A 263 3.07 -19.06 -9.24
CA MET A 263 2.35 -19.24 -7.97
C MET A 263 1.50 -20.53 -7.98
N LYS A 264 1.56 -21.30 -6.89
CA LYS A 264 0.74 -22.51 -6.70
C LYS A 264 -0.64 -22.20 -6.10
N ALA A 265 -1.42 -23.26 -5.90
CA ALA A 265 -2.72 -23.20 -5.24
C ALA A 265 -2.65 -22.62 -3.81
N LEU A 266 -3.81 -22.31 -3.24
CA LEU A 266 -3.91 -21.64 -1.95
C LEU A 266 -3.66 -22.62 -0.78
N ASP A 267 -2.72 -22.26 0.09
CA ASP A 267 -2.48 -22.88 1.40
C ASP A 267 -1.88 -21.80 2.32
N MET A 268 -2.70 -21.18 3.17
CA MET A 268 -2.28 -20.06 4.02
C MET A 268 -1.14 -20.41 4.99
N ASN A 269 -1.16 -21.62 5.55
CA ASN A 269 -0.16 -22.04 6.53
C ASN A 269 1.20 -22.18 5.86
N ALA A 270 1.26 -22.88 4.74
CA ALA A 270 2.51 -23.04 4.00
C ALA A 270 2.96 -21.74 3.30
N ALA A 271 2.02 -20.97 2.75
CA ALA A 271 2.29 -19.78 1.95
C ALA A 271 2.99 -18.68 2.76
N GLU A 272 2.40 -18.28 3.89
CA GLU A 272 2.89 -17.09 4.59
C GLU A 272 4.32 -17.28 5.11
N ASP A 273 4.61 -18.44 5.70
CA ASP A 273 5.95 -18.80 6.16
C ASP A 273 6.94 -18.90 5.00
N ALA A 274 6.52 -19.52 3.88
CA ALA A 274 7.35 -19.66 2.70
C ALA A 274 7.73 -18.29 2.11
N ILE A 275 6.77 -17.38 1.95
CA ILE A 275 7.01 -16.06 1.36
C ILE A 275 8.01 -15.25 2.19
N VAL A 276 7.83 -15.21 3.51
CA VAL A 276 8.77 -14.52 4.40
C VAL A 276 10.15 -15.17 4.33
N ARG A 277 10.24 -16.50 4.39
CA ARG A 277 11.51 -17.23 4.31
C ARG A 277 12.23 -17.03 2.97
N LEU A 278 11.50 -17.04 1.86
CA LEU A 278 12.05 -16.99 0.50
C LEU A 278 12.35 -15.57 0.00
N THR A 279 11.82 -14.53 0.63
CA THR A 279 12.22 -13.13 0.39
C THR A 279 13.74 -13.00 0.53
N ARG A 280 14.43 -12.57 -0.54
CA ARG A 280 15.90 -12.54 -0.64
C ARG A 280 16.37 -11.62 -1.76
N GLU A 281 17.67 -11.34 -1.80
CA GLU A 281 18.36 -10.92 -3.02
C GLU A 281 18.42 -12.13 -3.98
N VAL A 282 17.65 -12.06 -5.07
CA VAL A 282 17.48 -13.17 -6.02
C VAL A 282 18.64 -13.23 -7.00
N VAL A 283 19.08 -12.07 -7.47
CA VAL A 283 20.28 -11.86 -8.28
C VAL A 283 21.02 -10.65 -7.71
N PRO A 284 22.33 -10.47 -7.98
CA PRO A 284 23.06 -9.32 -7.49
C PRO A 284 22.35 -7.99 -7.84
N GLY A 285 22.04 -7.20 -6.82
CA GLY A 285 21.39 -5.90 -6.94
C GLY A 285 19.86 -5.92 -6.96
N MET A 286 19.20 -7.09 -6.93
CA MET A 286 17.74 -7.19 -6.95
C MET A 286 17.17 -8.13 -5.88
N ILE A 287 16.42 -7.54 -4.96
CA ILE A 287 15.63 -8.23 -3.94
C ILE A 287 14.20 -8.40 -4.42
N VAL A 288 13.59 -9.55 -4.14
CA VAL A 288 12.17 -9.80 -4.44
C VAL A 288 11.42 -10.02 -3.12
N THR A 289 10.26 -9.38 -3.00
CA THR A 289 9.42 -9.41 -1.80
C THR A 289 7.93 -9.52 -2.13
N GLY A 290 7.13 -9.86 -1.13
CA GLY A 290 5.68 -10.06 -1.25
C GLY A 290 5.33 -11.24 -2.15
N MET A 291 4.17 -11.15 -2.80
CA MET A 291 3.67 -12.25 -3.63
C MET A 291 4.45 -12.51 -4.91
N GLU A 292 5.30 -11.58 -5.36
CA GLU A 292 6.19 -11.82 -6.50
C GLU A 292 7.19 -12.95 -6.19
N VAL A 293 7.51 -13.18 -4.91
CA VAL A 293 8.28 -14.34 -4.43
C VAL A 293 7.59 -15.66 -4.79
N ALA A 294 6.25 -15.71 -4.75
CA ALA A 294 5.50 -16.92 -5.06
C ALA A 294 5.69 -17.36 -6.53
N GLU A 295 5.82 -16.38 -7.43
CA GLU A 295 5.96 -16.62 -8.86
C GLU A 295 7.32 -17.23 -9.23
N ILE A 296 8.39 -16.73 -8.61
CA ILE A 296 9.75 -17.24 -8.85
C ILE A 296 10.03 -18.56 -8.14
N ASP A 297 9.50 -18.78 -6.93
CA ASP A 297 9.82 -19.98 -6.14
C ASP A 297 8.74 -21.06 -6.21
N GLY A 298 7.59 -20.78 -6.82
CA GLY A 298 6.48 -21.72 -6.92
C GLY A 298 5.88 -22.03 -5.55
N ALA A 299 5.73 -21.00 -4.72
CA ALA A 299 5.13 -21.10 -3.40
C ALA A 299 3.58 -21.10 -3.50
N PRO A 300 2.88 -21.71 -2.54
CA PRO A 300 1.43 -21.54 -2.41
C PRO A 300 1.06 -20.07 -2.20
N ARG A 301 -0.17 -19.70 -2.56
CA ARG A 301 -0.74 -18.38 -2.25
C ARG A 301 -1.49 -18.38 -0.92
N MET A 302 -1.61 -17.23 -0.26
CA MET A 302 -2.37 -17.11 0.99
C MET A 302 -3.79 -16.56 0.82
N GLY A 303 -4.09 -15.85 -0.28
CA GLY A 303 -5.40 -15.23 -0.45
C GLY A 303 -5.60 -14.05 0.52
N PRO A 304 -6.76 -13.91 1.20
CA PRO A 304 -7.13 -12.69 1.92
C PRO A 304 -6.56 -12.58 3.35
N THR A 305 -5.26 -12.82 3.52
CA THR A 305 -4.49 -12.56 4.76
C THR A 305 -3.19 -11.84 4.41
N PHE A 306 -2.74 -10.91 5.27
CA PHE A 306 -1.75 -9.90 4.90
C PHE A 306 -0.47 -9.93 5.73
N GLY A 307 -0.36 -10.81 6.74
CA GLY A 307 0.79 -10.87 7.64
C GLY A 307 2.10 -11.10 6.90
N ALA A 308 2.13 -12.05 5.98
CA ALA A 308 3.32 -12.32 5.17
C ALA A 308 3.76 -11.12 4.34
N MET A 309 2.85 -10.30 3.80
CA MET A 309 3.22 -9.14 3.00
C MET A 309 3.96 -8.10 3.83
N MET A 310 3.48 -7.83 5.05
CA MET A 310 4.10 -6.91 5.98
C MET A 310 5.51 -7.37 6.34
N ILE A 311 5.64 -8.61 6.81
CA ILE A 311 6.91 -9.15 7.30
C ILE A 311 7.91 -9.42 6.17
N SER A 312 7.44 -9.85 5.00
CA SER A 312 8.26 -9.96 3.79
C SER A 312 8.81 -8.61 3.37
N GLY A 313 8.00 -7.55 3.44
CA GLY A 313 8.47 -6.17 3.21
C GLY A 313 9.55 -5.74 4.19
N GLN A 314 9.34 -5.92 5.49
CA GLN A 314 10.36 -5.59 6.51
C GLN A 314 11.65 -6.38 6.32
N LYS A 315 11.57 -7.68 6.00
CA LYS A 315 12.75 -8.49 5.70
C LYS A 315 13.50 -7.96 4.47
N ALA A 316 12.78 -7.58 3.41
CA ALA A 316 13.38 -7.02 2.21
C ALA A 316 14.14 -5.71 2.48
N ALA A 317 13.60 -4.86 3.36
CA ALA A 317 14.28 -3.65 3.80
C ALA A 317 15.62 -3.96 4.50
N HIS A 318 15.64 -4.91 5.42
CA HIS A 318 16.89 -5.26 6.10
C HIS A 318 17.90 -5.96 5.18
N LEU A 319 17.45 -6.70 4.17
CA LEU A 319 18.32 -7.21 3.11
C LEU A 319 18.93 -6.08 2.27
N ALA A 320 18.14 -5.05 1.94
CA ALA A 320 18.62 -3.88 1.22
C ALA A 320 19.61 -3.06 2.08
N LEU A 321 19.32 -2.83 3.37
CA LEU A 321 20.27 -2.21 4.30
C LEU A 321 21.59 -2.98 4.38
N LYS A 322 21.52 -4.31 4.46
CA LYS A 322 22.70 -5.18 4.39
C LYS A 322 23.50 -4.97 3.11
N ALA A 323 22.84 -4.97 1.95
CA ALA A 323 23.49 -4.77 0.66
C ALA A 323 24.12 -3.37 0.53
N LEU A 324 23.59 -2.37 1.24
CA LEU A 324 24.16 -1.02 1.34
C LEU A 324 25.25 -0.88 2.42
N GLY A 325 25.57 -1.94 3.17
CA GLY A 325 26.52 -1.90 4.29
C GLY A 325 26.03 -1.12 5.51
N GLN A 326 24.72 -0.96 5.66
CA GLN A 326 24.08 -0.27 6.77
C GLN A 326 23.74 -1.23 7.93
N PRO A 327 23.58 -0.73 9.17
CA PRO A 327 23.05 -1.52 10.28
C PRO A 327 21.73 -2.19 9.91
N ASN A 328 21.61 -3.50 10.17
CA ASN A 328 20.48 -4.29 9.69
C ASN A 328 20.19 -5.49 10.60
N ALA A 329 18.93 -5.95 10.59
CA ALA A 329 18.50 -7.06 11.43
C ALA A 329 18.96 -8.44 10.92
N ILE A 330 19.36 -8.56 9.64
CA ILE A 330 19.84 -9.83 9.07
C ILE A 330 21.18 -10.23 9.68
N ASP A 331 22.08 -9.25 9.88
CA ASP A 331 23.40 -9.45 10.49
C ASP A 331 23.39 -9.22 12.02
N GLY A 332 22.24 -8.88 12.60
CA GLY A 332 22.11 -8.57 14.03
C GLY A 332 22.81 -7.27 14.45
N THR A 333 23.12 -6.39 13.51
CA THR A 333 23.81 -5.11 13.75
C THR A 333 22.84 -3.95 13.98
N PHE A 334 21.54 -4.17 13.80
CA PHE A 334 20.50 -3.18 14.06
C PHE A 334 20.27 -2.98 15.56
N SER A 335 20.35 -1.74 16.04
CA SER A 335 20.08 -1.38 17.44
C SER A 335 18.78 -0.57 17.52
N GLU A 336 17.81 -1.00 18.34
CA GLU A 336 16.53 -0.29 18.52
C GLU A 336 16.71 1.17 18.96
N THR A 337 17.81 1.51 19.63
CA THR A 337 18.11 2.89 20.06
C THR A 337 18.39 3.87 18.92
N GLU A 338 18.75 3.40 17.71
CA GLU A 338 18.95 4.28 16.54
C GLU A 338 17.62 4.65 15.85
N SER A 339 16.52 3.97 16.17
CA SER A 339 15.20 4.20 15.57
C SER A 339 14.42 5.37 16.19
N LEU A 340 14.88 5.91 17.32
CA LEU A 340 14.23 6.99 18.07
C LEU A 340 14.64 8.37 17.54
N GLN A 341 14.24 8.71 16.31
CA GLN A 341 14.14 10.12 15.91
C GLN A 341 12.69 10.58 15.92
N PRO A 342 12.39 11.81 16.36
CA PRO A 342 11.03 12.22 16.67
C PRO A 342 10.10 12.20 15.46
N GLN A 343 8.87 11.76 15.71
CA GLN A 343 7.71 11.83 14.83
C GLN A 343 7.52 13.22 14.19
N LEU A 344 7.14 13.20 12.90
CA LEU A 344 6.48 14.26 12.13
C LEU A 344 6.71 15.70 12.61
N VAL A 345 7.64 16.41 11.96
CA VAL A 345 7.44 17.85 11.76
C VAL A 345 6.45 18.00 10.61
N LEU A 346 5.16 18.14 10.92
CA LEU A 346 4.21 18.72 9.98
C LEU A 346 4.72 20.12 9.67
N ALA A 347 5.22 20.35 8.47
CA ALA A 347 5.64 21.66 8.00
C ALA A 347 4.42 22.59 7.96
N ALA A 348 4.15 23.29 9.08
CA ALA A 348 3.43 24.55 9.03
C ALA A 348 4.35 25.53 8.30
N ALA A 349 3.86 26.05 7.17
CA ALA A 349 4.61 26.97 6.34
C ALA A 349 4.97 28.25 7.11
N GLU A 350 6.25 28.40 7.45
CA GLU A 350 6.85 29.70 7.75
C GLU A 350 8.04 29.90 6.82
N SER A 351 7.78 30.53 5.68
CA SER A 351 8.78 31.35 4.99
C SER A 351 8.05 32.36 4.10
N ALA A 352 7.66 33.47 4.71
CA ALA A 352 7.38 34.69 3.97
C ALA A 352 8.72 35.32 3.57
N GLU A 353 9.26 34.92 2.43
CA GLU A 353 10.19 35.75 1.68
C GLU A 353 9.62 35.94 0.27
N THR A 354 8.94 37.09 0.12
CA THR A 354 8.65 37.69 -1.17
C THR A 354 9.96 38.07 -1.84
N ALA A 355 10.37 37.34 -2.87
CA ALA A 355 11.36 37.81 -3.83
C ALA A 355 10.61 38.60 -4.92
N ASP A 356 10.72 39.92 -4.88
CA ASP A 356 10.35 40.79 -6.00
C ASP A 356 11.31 40.54 -7.17
N ALA A 357 10.76 40.16 -8.33
CA ALA A 357 11.36 40.30 -9.65
C ALA A 357 10.27 40.40 -10.73
#